data_AF-A0A8T5LHS3-F1
#
_entry.id   AF-A0A8T5LHS3-F1
#
_cell.length_a   1.000
_cell.length_b   1.000
_cell.length_c   1.000
_cell.angle_alpha   90.00
_cell.angle_beta   90.00
_cell.angle_gamma   90.00
#
_symmetry.space_group_name_H-M   'P 1'
#
loop_
_entity.id
_entity.type
_entity.pdbx_description
1 polymer ?
#
loop_
_entity_poly.entity_id
_entity_poly.type
_entity_poly.pdbx_seq_one_letter_code
_entity_poly.pdbx_strand_id
1 'polypeptide(L)'
;MGLEQELRNKKNDLGMNKTGLFFDRDNSGNPISASIRTDWSKMFVHIREDYNPESDDRTVNFLNKRDVSDPVLEVGSAMVVHESGHKQINGHHGCPYDVVYHESIINGVSRALIEKDKVGLEGYVVNSFEDVLDNLNGRNHTLFSGQALFWDTQGKINGNVFSKFYETFVKINLRFWGDVQSFNYLKKYFNIKDDEKEQIAESVKLFLDYVKDKSGFKNIVNAYKKEDLFNHLMDKDSWEDLAYNFALCTADLLDDVPPSEAFFGSGLGNPFDKELKTDKGKERVAFARYKAGKSPGVHTDTLEQLDSLYRALSRDIVVETTQFTKAEEFPITYYSQELLESNDDVLDNLDRLIGLGINDKGELAFKIAPYDLTMPLPYKVTPRKFPDFKIALLDMSSSMLEDPDGGSNVGSTNFIPEGNNSKIHYARKGIYGIDNFLRRQQILPYIDSNIILFSDDTRASGLTDTESKDYKKKILERPSGWTELDISVLEKEIKKNSFFVSLSDGEVGNWNGVKSDFHKMIQGTDYVHFQMGGKNTFSKDLESWGVPVFYVRGDDDLSKLMVKVVSSYYKKKTEGELKKNTPTRFF
;
A
#
# COMPACT_ATOMS: atom_id res chain seq x y z
N MET A 1 10.52 -39.02 -13.85
CA MET A 1 11.49 -37.94 -13.58
C MET A 1 11.27 -37.56 -12.11
N GLY A 2 12.08 -36.74 -11.44
CA GLY A 2 11.75 -36.38 -10.04
C GLY A 2 10.46 -35.55 -10.00
N LEU A 3 9.56 -35.79 -9.03
CA LEU A 3 8.28 -35.06 -8.89
C LEU A 3 8.46 -33.53 -9.01
N GLU A 4 9.45 -32.99 -8.29
CA GLU A 4 9.79 -31.56 -8.36
C GLU A 4 10.08 -31.08 -9.80
N GLN A 5 10.84 -31.86 -10.57
CA GLN A 5 11.20 -31.50 -11.94
C GLN A 5 9.97 -31.53 -12.86
N GLU A 6 9.05 -32.47 -12.65
CA GLU A 6 7.80 -32.55 -13.42
C GLU A 6 6.87 -31.36 -13.10
N LEU A 7 6.78 -30.96 -11.83
CA LEU A 7 6.09 -29.73 -11.42
C LEU A 7 6.74 -28.47 -12.00
N ARG A 8 8.08 -28.40 -12.04
CA ARG A 8 8.82 -27.31 -12.70
C ARG A 8 8.50 -27.23 -14.19
N ASN A 9 8.45 -28.37 -14.87
CA ASN A 9 8.09 -28.44 -16.29
C ASN A 9 6.66 -27.94 -16.50
N LYS A 10 5.69 -28.44 -15.71
CA LYS A 10 4.29 -28.00 -15.80
C LYS A 10 4.14 -26.49 -15.60
N LYS A 11 4.82 -25.92 -14.60
CA LYS A 11 4.87 -24.47 -14.36
C LYS A 11 5.41 -23.70 -15.57
N ASN A 12 6.48 -24.21 -16.19
CA ASN A 12 7.10 -23.58 -17.36
C ASN A 12 6.19 -23.64 -18.60
N ASP A 13 5.46 -24.74 -18.79
CA ASP A 13 4.48 -24.91 -19.87
C ASP A 13 3.32 -23.90 -19.77
N LEU A 14 3.00 -23.44 -18.55
CA LEU A 14 2.03 -22.37 -18.28
C LEU A 14 2.62 -20.96 -18.49
N GLY A 15 3.83 -20.84 -19.05
CA GLY A 15 4.49 -19.57 -19.31
C GLY A 15 5.13 -18.92 -18.08
N MET A 16 5.21 -19.62 -16.94
CA MET A 16 5.79 -19.09 -15.71
C MET A 16 7.31 -19.34 -15.59
N ASN A 17 8.04 -19.20 -16.68
CA ASN A 17 9.49 -19.50 -16.76
C ASN A 17 10.36 -18.69 -15.79
N LYS A 18 9.91 -17.48 -15.43
CA LYS A 18 10.63 -16.57 -14.51
C LYS A 18 10.28 -16.78 -13.03
N THR A 19 9.26 -17.58 -12.74
CA THR A 19 8.84 -17.87 -11.37
C THR A 19 9.63 -19.05 -10.82
N GLY A 20 10.34 -18.88 -9.70
CA GLY A 20 11.00 -19.99 -9.01
C GLY A 20 9.96 -20.93 -8.39
N LEU A 21 10.13 -22.24 -8.53
CA LEU A 21 9.39 -23.23 -7.75
C LEU A 21 10.20 -23.61 -6.50
N PHE A 22 9.59 -23.53 -5.33
CA PHE A 22 10.09 -24.07 -4.07
C PHE A 22 9.19 -25.24 -3.71
N PHE A 23 9.77 -26.43 -3.72
CA PHE A 23 9.05 -27.66 -3.44
C PHE A 23 9.55 -28.22 -2.11
N ASP A 24 8.62 -28.46 -1.19
CA ASP A 24 8.92 -29.01 0.13
C ASP A 24 8.17 -30.32 0.37
N ARG A 25 8.82 -31.21 1.10
CA ARG A 25 8.29 -32.49 1.58
C ARG A 25 8.73 -32.67 3.02
N ASP A 26 7.99 -32.07 3.93
CA ASP A 26 8.05 -32.38 5.35
C ASP A 26 6.72 -32.97 5.82
N ASN A 27 6.65 -33.49 7.05
CA ASN A 27 5.43 -34.10 7.60
C ASN A 27 4.62 -33.13 8.48
N SER A 28 4.87 -31.84 8.39
CA SER A 28 4.19 -30.80 9.17
C SER A 28 2.99 -30.21 8.40
N GLY A 29 2.02 -29.69 9.16
CA GLY A 29 0.87 -28.97 8.60
C GLY A 29 -0.07 -29.81 7.72
N ASN A 30 -0.70 -29.12 6.77
CA ASN A 30 -1.64 -29.73 5.82
C ASN A 30 -0.92 -30.73 4.89
N PRO A 31 -1.57 -31.86 4.53
CA PRO A 31 -0.98 -32.86 3.62
C PRO A 31 -0.49 -32.31 2.30
N ILE A 32 -1.17 -31.27 1.82
CA ILE A 32 -0.90 -30.60 0.56
C ILE A 32 -1.25 -29.13 0.72
N SER A 33 -0.37 -28.24 0.27
CA SER A 33 -0.67 -26.82 0.15
C SER A 33 0.19 -26.19 -0.95
N ALA A 34 -0.27 -25.07 -1.48
CA ALA A 34 0.52 -24.26 -2.39
C ALA A 34 0.34 -22.79 -2.02
N SER A 35 1.18 -21.92 -2.57
CA SER A 35 0.97 -20.47 -2.56
C SER A 35 1.92 -19.80 -3.55
N ILE A 36 1.57 -18.61 -4.01
CA ILE A 36 2.43 -17.77 -4.84
C ILE A 36 2.69 -16.42 -4.19
N ARG A 37 3.80 -15.74 -4.54
CA ARG A 37 4.05 -14.35 -4.11
C ARG A 37 3.36 -13.36 -5.05
N THR A 38 2.95 -12.20 -4.54
CA THR A 38 2.32 -11.15 -5.39
C THR A 38 3.23 -10.59 -6.47
N ASP A 39 4.56 -10.68 -6.28
CA ASP A 39 5.55 -10.29 -7.30
C ASP A 39 5.78 -11.38 -8.36
N TRP A 40 5.08 -12.51 -8.27
CA TRP A 40 5.18 -13.68 -9.16
C TRP A 40 6.58 -14.31 -9.21
N SER A 41 7.47 -13.96 -8.28
CA SER A 41 8.86 -14.40 -8.29
C SER A 41 9.03 -15.83 -7.79
N LYS A 42 8.13 -16.29 -6.92
CA LYS A 42 8.21 -17.61 -6.26
C LYS A 42 6.84 -18.23 -6.08
N MET A 43 6.74 -19.51 -6.39
CA MET A 43 5.64 -20.41 -6.05
C MET A 43 6.18 -21.44 -5.04
N PHE A 44 5.40 -21.70 -4.00
CA PHE A 44 5.66 -22.70 -2.99
C PHE A 44 4.65 -23.84 -3.17
N VAL A 45 5.12 -25.08 -3.22
CA VAL A 45 4.28 -26.27 -3.23
C VAL A 45 4.80 -27.20 -2.14
N HIS A 46 3.92 -27.54 -1.21
CA HIS A 46 4.19 -28.47 -0.12
C HIS A 46 3.35 -29.73 -0.32
N ILE A 47 4.00 -30.88 -0.31
CA ILE A 47 3.32 -32.18 -0.34
C ILE A 47 4.01 -33.07 0.71
N ARG A 48 3.25 -33.47 1.74
CA ARG A 48 3.80 -34.31 2.81
C ARG A 48 4.41 -35.60 2.27
N GLU A 49 5.45 -36.08 2.94
CA GLU A 49 6.13 -37.31 2.52
C GLU A 49 5.19 -38.52 2.58
N ASP A 50 4.31 -38.55 3.58
CA ASP A 50 3.32 -39.59 3.83
C ASP A 50 1.99 -39.38 3.10
N TYR A 51 1.88 -38.37 2.23
CA TYR A 51 0.66 -38.13 1.47
C TYR A 51 0.41 -39.27 0.46
N ASN A 52 -0.65 -40.05 0.70
CA ASN A 52 -1.14 -41.07 -0.23
C ASN A 52 -2.60 -40.80 -0.64
N PRO A 53 -2.84 -40.26 -1.84
CA PRO A 53 -4.18 -40.09 -2.38
C PRO A 53 -4.90 -41.42 -2.69
N GLU A 54 -4.18 -42.52 -2.96
CA GLU A 54 -4.76 -43.85 -3.23
C GLU A 54 -5.12 -44.59 -1.92
N SER A 55 -6.08 -44.05 -1.19
CA SER A 55 -6.41 -44.59 0.13
C SER A 55 -7.65 -45.50 0.16
N ASP A 56 -8.45 -45.56 -0.92
CA ASP A 56 -9.68 -46.36 -0.97
C ASP A 56 -10.07 -46.79 -2.41
N ASP A 57 -10.87 -47.86 -2.53
CA ASP A 57 -11.32 -48.44 -3.82
C ASP A 57 -12.05 -47.43 -4.72
N ARG A 58 -12.75 -46.47 -4.12
CA ARG A 58 -13.50 -45.44 -4.87
C ARG A 58 -12.53 -44.47 -5.53
N THR A 59 -11.43 -44.13 -4.85
CA THR A 59 -10.36 -43.30 -5.37
C THR A 59 -9.61 -44.02 -6.47
N VAL A 60 -9.24 -45.30 -6.26
CA VAL A 60 -8.63 -46.14 -7.31
C VAL A 60 -9.53 -46.21 -8.55
N ASN A 61 -10.83 -46.41 -8.40
CA ASN A 61 -11.77 -46.42 -9.52
C ASN A 61 -11.87 -45.06 -10.23
N PHE A 62 -11.85 -43.96 -9.47
CA PHE A 62 -11.83 -42.61 -10.04
C PHE A 62 -10.56 -42.36 -10.87
N LEU A 63 -9.38 -42.73 -10.33
CA LEU A 63 -8.09 -42.60 -11.00
C LEU A 63 -8.04 -43.43 -12.29
N ASN A 64 -8.48 -44.69 -12.24
CA ASN A 64 -8.58 -45.57 -13.41
C ASN A 64 -9.50 -44.99 -14.50
N LYS A 65 -10.64 -44.41 -14.12
CA LYS A 65 -11.56 -43.74 -15.07
C LYS A 65 -11.00 -42.47 -15.68
N ARG A 66 -10.02 -41.86 -15.02
CA ARG A 66 -9.34 -40.62 -15.44
C ARG A 66 -7.98 -40.86 -16.08
N ASP A 67 -7.55 -42.12 -16.20
CA ASP A 67 -6.24 -42.50 -16.72
C ASP A 67 -5.08 -41.81 -15.97
N VAL A 68 -5.21 -41.70 -14.64
CA VAL A 68 -4.20 -41.08 -13.78
C VAL A 68 -3.28 -42.16 -13.22
N SER A 69 -2.02 -42.16 -13.65
CA SER A 69 -1.01 -43.14 -13.23
C SER A 69 -0.16 -42.70 -12.03
N ASP A 70 -0.02 -41.40 -11.78
CA ASP A 70 0.67 -40.84 -10.62
C ASP A 70 -0.23 -39.80 -9.95
N PRO A 71 -1.00 -40.18 -8.92
CA PRO A 71 -1.97 -39.28 -8.33
C PRO A 71 -1.33 -38.17 -7.48
N VAL A 72 -0.11 -38.38 -6.96
CA VAL A 72 0.62 -37.34 -6.21
C VAL A 72 1.07 -36.25 -7.17
N LEU A 73 1.62 -36.64 -8.34
CA LEU A 73 1.94 -35.71 -9.41
C LEU A 73 0.69 -34.99 -9.93
N GLU A 74 -0.44 -35.68 -10.07
CA GLU A 74 -1.69 -35.09 -10.55
C GLU A 74 -2.21 -34.00 -9.60
N VAL A 75 -2.16 -34.24 -8.29
CA VAL A 75 -2.48 -33.22 -7.26
C VAL A 75 -1.50 -32.05 -7.31
N GLY A 76 -0.19 -32.33 -7.30
CA GLY A 76 0.84 -31.28 -7.37
C GLY A 76 0.74 -30.45 -8.65
N SER A 77 0.41 -31.08 -9.78
CA SER A 77 0.22 -30.41 -11.06
C SER A 77 -1.03 -29.53 -11.05
N ALA A 78 -2.12 -29.98 -10.43
CA ALA A 78 -3.30 -29.15 -10.22
C ALA A 78 -2.96 -27.94 -9.33
N MET A 79 -2.15 -28.11 -8.28
CA MET A 79 -1.63 -27.02 -7.43
C MET A 79 -0.88 -25.98 -8.24
N VAL A 80 0.09 -26.41 -9.04
CA VAL A 80 0.83 -25.51 -9.93
C VAL A 80 -0.10 -24.78 -10.89
N VAL A 81 -1.10 -25.48 -11.46
CA VAL A 81 -2.06 -24.87 -12.39
C VAL A 81 -2.93 -23.82 -11.71
N HIS A 82 -3.48 -24.12 -10.54
CA HIS A 82 -4.29 -23.18 -9.77
C HIS A 82 -3.49 -21.93 -9.37
N GLU A 83 -2.31 -22.10 -8.79
CA GLU A 83 -1.47 -20.98 -8.37
C GLU A 83 -1.03 -20.12 -9.56
N SER A 84 -0.83 -20.75 -10.72
CA SER A 84 -0.59 -20.02 -11.97
C SER A 84 -1.85 -19.29 -12.43
N GLY A 85 -3.03 -19.83 -12.14
CA GLY A 85 -4.35 -19.28 -12.47
C GLY A 85 -4.61 -17.91 -11.86
N HIS A 86 -3.95 -17.59 -10.75
CA HIS A 86 -3.96 -16.22 -10.20
C HIS A 86 -3.30 -15.19 -11.11
N LYS A 87 -2.42 -15.63 -12.03
CA LYS A 87 -1.76 -14.79 -13.03
C LYS A 87 -2.49 -14.85 -14.37
N GLN A 88 -2.28 -13.84 -15.21
CA GLN A 88 -2.66 -13.94 -16.61
C GLN A 88 -1.84 -15.05 -17.30
N ILE A 89 -2.50 -16.11 -17.78
CA ILE A 89 -1.90 -17.22 -18.54
C ILE A 89 -2.38 -17.13 -19.98
N ASN A 90 -1.46 -17.13 -20.95
CA ASN A 90 -1.78 -17.23 -22.38
C ASN A 90 -2.83 -16.21 -22.90
N GLY A 91 -2.86 -15.01 -22.33
CA GLY A 91 -3.82 -13.96 -22.69
C GLY A 91 -5.10 -13.94 -21.85
N HIS A 92 -5.42 -15.00 -21.11
CA HIS A 92 -6.59 -15.08 -20.22
C HIS A 92 -6.29 -14.49 -18.84
N HIS A 93 -7.23 -13.71 -18.30
CA HIS A 93 -7.12 -13.02 -17.00
C HIS A 93 -6.94 -14.03 -15.84
N GLY A 94 -6.14 -13.70 -14.82
CA GLY A 94 -6.06 -14.47 -13.56
C GLY A 94 -6.72 -13.73 -12.40
N CYS A 95 -7.19 -14.43 -11.37
CA CYS A 95 -7.89 -13.83 -10.23
C CYS A 95 -7.05 -13.92 -8.94
N PRO A 96 -6.91 -12.87 -8.13
CA PRO A 96 -7.27 -11.49 -8.41
C PRO A 96 -6.29 -10.81 -9.39
N TYR A 97 -5.19 -11.45 -9.80
CA TYR A 97 -4.08 -10.88 -10.59
C TYR A 97 -3.28 -9.77 -9.89
N ASP A 98 -3.92 -8.91 -9.11
CA ASP A 98 -3.25 -7.85 -8.39
C ASP A 98 -4.07 -7.36 -7.17
N VAL A 99 -3.42 -6.63 -6.26
CA VAL A 99 -4.01 -6.19 -4.98
C VAL A 99 -5.26 -5.30 -5.11
N VAL A 100 -5.44 -4.59 -6.23
CA VAL A 100 -6.61 -3.71 -6.46
C VAL A 100 -7.87 -4.54 -6.71
N TYR A 101 -7.75 -5.60 -7.50
CA TYR A 101 -8.86 -6.50 -7.75
C TYR A 101 -9.14 -7.40 -6.54
N HIS A 102 -8.10 -7.79 -5.82
CA HIS A 102 -8.24 -8.47 -4.53
C HIS A 102 -9.05 -7.62 -3.55
N GLU A 103 -8.71 -6.33 -3.42
CA GLU A 103 -9.50 -5.41 -2.58
C GLU A 103 -10.94 -5.23 -3.09
N SER A 104 -11.16 -5.22 -4.41
CA SER A 104 -12.51 -5.13 -4.97
C SER A 104 -13.36 -6.35 -4.58
N ILE A 105 -12.76 -7.55 -4.56
CA ILE A 105 -13.40 -8.78 -4.09
C ILE A 105 -13.68 -8.70 -2.59
N ILE A 106 -12.69 -8.31 -1.77
CA ILE A 106 -12.87 -8.10 -0.32
C ILE A 106 -14.03 -7.12 -0.09
N ASN A 107 -14.08 -5.99 -0.80
CA ASN A 107 -15.14 -5.01 -0.65
C ASN A 107 -16.54 -5.59 -0.95
N GLY A 108 -16.67 -6.37 -2.02
CA GLY A 108 -17.91 -7.06 -2.36
C GLY A 108 -18.35 -8.02 -1.25
N VAL A 109 -17.43 -8.88 -0.79
CA VAL A 109 -17.69 -9.84 0.30
C VAL A 109 -18.08 -9.12 1.59
N SER A 110 -17.31 -8.13 2.04
CA SER A 110 -17.55 -7.41 3.29
C SER A 110 -18.91 -6.73 3.31
N ARG A 111 -19.35 -6.15 2.19
CA ARG A 111 -20.71 -5.56 2.09
C ARG A 111 -21.78 -6.60 2.37
N ALA A 112 -21.71 -7.77 1.73
CA ALA A 112 -22.68 -8.84 1.92
C ALA A 112 -22.65 -9.40 3.34
N LEU A 113 -21.47 -9.58 3.94
CA LEU A 113 -21.35 -10.11 5.30
C LEU A 113 -21.81 -9.10 6.37
N ILE A 114 -21.64 -7.79 6.15
CA ILE A 114 -22.22 -6.76 7.01
C ILE A 114 -23.76 -6.82 6.94
N GLU A 115 -24.34 -6.96 5.74
CA GLU A 115 -25.79 -7.09 5.56
C GLU A 115 -26.37 -8.36 6.21
N LYS A 116 -25.55 -9.38 6.38
CA LYS A 116 -25.91 -10.70 6.95
C LYS A 116 -25.49 -10.89 8.40
N ASP A 117 -24.89 -9.88 9.03
CA ASP A 117 -24.36 -9.94 10.40
C ASP A 117 -23.34 -11.09 10.61
N LYS A 118 -22.45 -11.28 9.64
CA LYS A 118 -21.42 -12.34 9.58
C LYS A 118 -20.00 -11.78 9.41
N VAL A 119 -19.75 -10.61 10.01
CA VAL A 119 -18.45 -9.92 9.97
C VAL A 119 -17.35 -10.76 10.63
N GLY A 120 -16.14 -10.74 10.07
CA GLY A 120 -14.98 -11.50 10.56
C GLY A 120 -14.67 -12.78 9.75
N LEU A 121 -15.56 -13.15 8.81
CA LEU A 121 -15.40 -14.32 7.93
C LEU A 121 -14.94 -13.94 6.51
N GLU A 122 -14.60 -12.67 6.28
CA GLU A 122 -14.29 -12.11 4.96
C GLU A 122 -13.18 -12.90 4.28
N GLY A 123 -12.05 -13.14 4.96
CA GLY A 123 -10.90 -13.82 4.38
C GLY A 123 -11.23 -15.24 3.88
N TYR A 124 -12.11 -15.95 4.58
CA TYR A 124 -12.54 -17.30 4.21
C TYR A 124 -13.41 -17.27 2.94
N VAL A 125 -14.38 -16.36 2.88
CA VAL A 125 -15.29 -16.21 1.75
C VAL A 125 -14.60 -15.63 0.51
N VAL A 126 -13.68 -14.68 0.70
CA VAL A 126 -12.84 -14.10 -0.37
C VAL A 126 -12.01 -15.20 -1.02
N ASN A 127 -11.30 -15.99 -0.23
CA ASN A 127 -10.49 -17.10 -0.74
C ASN A 127 -11.35 -18.10 -1.53
N SER A 128 -12.54 -18.46 -0.99
CA SER A 128 -13.50 -19.32 -1.69
C SER A 128 -13.93 -18.77 -3.05
N PHE A 129 -14.19 -17.46 -3.13
CA PHE A 129 -14.62 -16.83 -4.37
C PHE A 129 -13.48 -16.76 -5.39
N GLU A 130 -12.27 -16.38 -4.96
CA GLU A 130 -11.07 -16.39 -5.80
C GLU A 130 -10.83 -17.79 -6.37
N ASP A 131 -10.87 -18.82 -5.52
CA ASP A 131 -10.76 -20.23 -5.92
C ASP A 131 -11.78 -20.64 -6.98
N VAL A 132 -13.02 -20.16 -6.92
CA VAL A 132 -14.04 -20.46 -7.95
C VAL A 132 -13.58 -19.99 -9.34
N LEU A 133 -12.97 -18.81 -9.42
CA LEU A 133 -12.48 -18.22 -10.66
C LEU A 133 -11.14 -18.83 -11.09
N ASP A 134 -10.21 -19.03 -10.16
CA ASP A 134 -8.90 -19.61 -10.46
C ASP A 134 -9.00 -21.08 -10.88
N ASN A 135 -9.91 -21.83 -10.27
CA ASN A 135 -10.19 -23.21 -10.69
C ASN A 135 -10.85 -23.27 -12.07
N LEU A 136 -11.73 -22.31 -12.38
CA LEU A 136 -12.31 -22.18 -13.71
C LEU A 136 -11.22 -21.88 -14.76
N ASN A 137 -10.28 -20.97 -14.45
CA ASN A 137 -9.14 -20.65 -15.32
C ASN A 137 -8.20 -21.87 -15.47
N GLY A 138 -7.88 -22.52 -14.35
CA GLY A 138 -7.02 -23.69 -14.31
C GLY A 138 -7.53 -24.86 -15.15
N ARG A 139 -8.86 -25.05 -15.24
CA ARG A 139 -9.48 -26.09 -16.06
C ARG A 139 -9.10 -26.02 -17.54
N ASN A 140 -8.75 -24.85 -18.07
CA ASN A 140 -8.32 -24.71 -19.46
C ASN A 140 -6.97 -25.40 -19.75
N HIS A 141 -6.22 -25.79 -18.71
CA HIS A 141 -4.87 -26.33 -18.84
C HIS A 141 -4.70 -27.78 -18.32
N THR A 142 -5.78 -28.37 -17.79
CA THR A 142 -5.77 -29.72 -17.21
C THR A 142 -7.19 -30.26 -17.04
N LEU A 143 -7.34 -31.58 -16.92
CA LEU A 143 -8.60 -32.23 -16.54
C LEU A 143 -9.02 -31.96 -15.09
N PHE A 144 -8.09 -31.42 -14.29
CA PHE A 144 -8.30 -31.03 -12.90
C PHE A 144 -8.78 -32.19 -12.01
N SER A 145 -8.32 -33.41 -12.32
CA SER A 145 -8.53 -34.58 -11.47
C SER A 145 -7.83 -34.38 -10.12
N GLY A 146 -6.67 -33.73 -10.11
CA GLY A 146 -5.94 -33.34 -8.90
C GLY A 146 -6.73 -32.45 -7.94
N GLN A 147 -7.57 -31.54 -8.45
CA GLN A 147 -8.46 -30.72 -7.61
C GLN A 147 -9.49 -31.59 -6.88
N ALA A 148 -10.06 -32.59 -7.55
CA ALA A 148 -11.00 -33.51 -6.93
C ALA A 148 -10.33 -34.38 -5.86
N LEU A 149 -9.07 -34.80 -6.08
CA LEU A 149 -8.28 -35.53 -5.08
C LEU A 149 -7.92 -34.64 -3.87
N PHE A 150 -7.67 -33.35 -4.09
CA PHE A 150 -7.50 -32.40 -2.99
C PHE A 150 -8.77 -32.28 -2.14
N TRP A 151 -9.93 -32.07 -2.76
CA TRP A 151 -11.18 -31.98 -2.00
C TRP A 151 -11.54 -33.28 -1.28
N ASP A 152 -11.19 -34.43 -1.87
CA ASP A 152 -11.31 -35.72 -1.19
C ASP A 152 -10.43 -35.78 0.07
N THR A 153 -9.21 -35.24 0.00
CA THR A 153 -8.31 -35.08 1.15
C THR A 153 -8.94 -34.18 2.22
N GLN A 154 -9.52 -33.04 1.84
CA GLN A 154 -10.21 -32.15 2.77
C GLN A 154 -11.43 -32.81 3.41
N GLY A 155 -12.20 -33.58 2.65
CA GLY A 155 -13.34 -34.33 3.17
C GLY A 155 -12.92 -35.38 4.20
N LYS A 156 -11.79 -36.07 3.97
CA LYS A 156 -11.22 -37.04 4.92
C LYS A 156 -10.76 -36.38 6.22
N ILE A 157 -10.06 -35.25 6.12
CA ILE A 157 -9.56 -34.50 7.28
C ILE A 157 -10.72 -34.00 8.15
N ASN A 158 -11.84 -33.62 7.54
CA ASN A 158 -13.01 -33.06 8.21
C ASN A 158 -14.10 -34.11 8.51
N GLY A 159 -13.70 -35.36 8.81
CA GLY A 159 -14.63 -36.37 9.33
C GLY A 159 -15.53 -37.02 8.28
N ASN A 160 -15.12 -37.02 7.00
CA ASN A 160 -15.87 -37.55 5.86
C ASN A 160 -17.19 -36.83 5.54
N VAL A 161 -17.28 -35.55 5.88
CA VAL A 161 -18.39 -34.66 5.51
C VAL A 161 -17.84 -33.27 5.24
N PHE A 162 -18.46 -32.53 4.33
CA PHE A 162 -18.17 -31.11 4.15
C PHE A 162 -19.08 -30.27 5.05
N SER A 163 -18.59 -29.13 5.54
CA SER A 163 -19.46 -28.08 6.07
C SER A 163 -20.42 -27.56 4.98
N LYS A 164 -21.54 -26.97 5.40
CA LYS A 164 -22.60 -26.48 4.49
C LYS A 164 -22.06 -25.49 3.45
N PHE A 165 -21.25 -24.54 3.91
CA PHE A 165 -20.60 -23.57 3.05
C PHE A 165 -19.61 -24.25 2.08
N TYR A 166 -18.75 -25.14 2.59
CA TYR A 166 -17.74 -25.80 1.75
C TYR A 166 -18.37 -26.71 0.68
N GLU A 167 -19.43 -27.44 1.03
CA GLU A 167 -20.21 -28.21 0.07
C GLU A 167 -20.80 -27.32 -1.04
N THR A 168 -21.32 -26.14 -0.67
CA THR A 168 -21.85 -25.14 -1.61
C THR A 168 -20.76 -24.64 -2.55
N PHE A 169 -19.60 -24.29 -2.01
CA PHE A 169 -18.40 -23.90 -2.77
C PHE A 169 -17.96 -24.99 -3.77
N VAL A 170 -17.85 -26.25 -3.32
CA VAL A 170 -17.47 -27.39 -4.19
C VAL A 170 -18.52 -27.61 -5.27
N LYS A 171 -19.82 -27.53 -4.94
CA LYS A 171 -20.91 -27.68 -5.92
C LYS A 171 -20.89 -26.57 -6.97
N ILE A 172 -20.64 -25.31 -6.59
CA ILE A 172 -20.52 -24.19 -7.54
C ILE A 172 -19.35 -24.44 -8.51
N ASN A 173 -18.16 -24.78 -8.00
CA ASN A 173 -17.02 -25.13 -8.84
C ASN A 173 -17.33 -26.28 -9.81
N LEU A 174 -17.94 -27.36 -9.32
CA LEU A 174 -18.30 -28.52 -10.15
C LEU A 174 -19.33 -28.17 -11.23
N ARG A 175 -20.15 -27.12 -11.03
CA ARG A 175 -21.04 -26.60 -12.08
C ARG A 175 -20.26 -25.83 -13.14
N PHE A 176 -19.29 -25.01 -12.74
CA PHE A 176 -18.49 -24.23 -13.67
C PHE A 176 -17.52 -25.07 -14.48
N TRP A 177 -16.85 -26.06 -13.89
CA TRP A 177 -15.80 -26.81 -14.60
C TRP A 177 -15.78 -28.32 -14.38
N GLY A 178 -16.53 -28.83 -13.39
CA GLY A 178 -16.58 -30.25 -13.08
C GLY A 178 -17.32 -31.08 -14.12
N ASP A 179 -17.15 -32.41 -14.03
CA ASP A 179 -17.92 -33.37 -14.81
C ASP A 179 -18.63 -34.40 -13.91
N VAL A 180 -19.36 -35.32 -14.56
CA VAL A 180 -20.12 -36.38 -13.89
C VAL A 180 -19.21 -37.29 -13.05
N GLN A 181 -17.97 -37.53 -13.48
CA GLN A 181 -17.04 -38.39 -12.75
C GLN A 181 -16.55 -37.70 -11.47
N SER A 182 -16.12 -36.43 -11.55
CA SER A 182 -15.73 -35.64 -10.36
C SER A 182 -16.89 -35.51 -9.38
N PHE A 183 -18.09 -35.20 -9.87
CA PHE A 183 -19.28 -35.09 -9.01
C PHE A 183 -19.60 -36.41 -8.30
N ASN A 184 -19.64 -37.52 -9.06
CA ASN A 184 -19.91 -38.82 -8.48
C ASN A 184 -18.81 -39.24 -7.51
N TYR A 185 -17.55 -38.89 -7.75
CA TYR A 185 -16.45 -39.20 -6.85
C TYR A 185 -16.64 -38.50 -5.49
N LEU A 186 -16.92 -37.19 -5.49
CA LEU A 186 -17.04 -36.37 -4.29
C LEU A 186 -18.37 -36.51 -3.54
N LYS A 187 -19.40 -37.08 -4.16
CA LYS A 187 -20.74 -37.24 -3.56
C LYS A 187 -20.75 -37.91 -2.18
N LYS A 188 -19.73 -38.70 -1.81
CA LYS A 188 -19.63 -39.29 -0.45
C LYS A 188 -19.55 -38.25 0.67
N TYR A 189 -19.07 -37.05 0.37
CA TYR A 189 -18.93 -35.97 1.35
C TYR A 189 -20.20 -35.10 1.45
N PHE A 190 -21.18 -35.29 0.54
CA PHE A 190 -22.44 -34.52 0.49
C PHE A 190 -23.54 -35.11 1.39
N ASN A 191 -23.16 -35.61 2.57
CA ASN A 191 -24.03 -36.39 3.47
C ASN A 191 -24.57 -35.54 4.64
N ILE A 192 -24.99 -34.32 4.33
CA ILE A 192 -25.62 -33.39 5.27
C ILE A 192 -27.11 -33.77 5.46
N LYS A 193 -27.78 -33.32 6.54
CA LYS A 193 -29.19 -33.64 6.82
C LYS A 193 -30.13 -33.11 5.72
N ASP A 194 -31.33 -33.70 5.60
CA ASP A 194 -32.23 -33.40 4.47
C ASP A 194 -32.74 -31.95 4.43
N ASP A 195 -32.97 -31.34 5.60
CA ASP A 195 -33.34 -29.93 5.76
C ASP A 195 -32.22 -28.97 5.33
N GLU A 196 -30.98 -29.32 5.62
CA GLU A 196 -29.78 -28.56 5.24
C GLU A 196 -29.44 -28.73 3.74
N LYS A 197 -29.79 -29.87 3.12
CA LYS A 197 -29.62 -30.08 1.67
C LYS A 197 -30.42 -29.09 0.83
N GLU A 198 -31.61 -28.71 1.29
CA GLU A 198 -32.46 -27.74 0.60
C GLU A 198 -31.81 -26.35 0.61
N GLN A 199 -31.29 -25.91 1.77
CA GLN A 199 -30.58 -24.64 1.92
C GLN A 199 -29.34 -24.56 1.02
N ILE A 200 -28.56 -25.64 0.94
CA ILE A 200 -27.40 -25.73 0.04
C ILE A 200 -27.84 -25.65 -1.41
N ALA A 201 -28.87 -26.41 -1.81
CA ALA A 201 -29.37 -26.42 -3.17
C ALA A 201 -29.91 -25.04 -3.58
N GLU A 202 -30.61 -24.35 -2.69
CA GLU A 202 -31.11 -23.01 -2.87
C GLU A 202 -29.96 -22.00 -3.04
N SER A 203 -28.96 -22.03 -2.15
CA SER A 203 -27.79 -21.14 -2.22
C SER A 203 -27.01 -21.29 -3.53
N VAL A 204 -26.75 -22.54 -3.96
CA VAL A 204 -26.14 -22.83 -5.26
C VAL A 204 -27.01 -22.29 -6.39
N LYS A 205 -28.33 -22.50 -6.32
CA LYS A 205 -29.26 -22.04 -7.35
C LYS A 205 -29.29 -20.51 -7.45
N LEU A 206 -29.39 -19.80 -6.34
CA LEU A 206 -29.46 -18.34 -6.31
C LEU A 206 -28.22 -17.71 -6.95
N PHE A 207 -27.02 -18.18 -6.59
CA PHE A 207 -25.79 -17.67 -7.19
C PHE A 207 -25.71 -17.99 -8.70
N LEU A 208 -26.06 -19.22 -9.10
CA LEU A 208 -26.06 -19.57 -10.52
C LEU A 208 -27.12 -18.80 -11.32
N ASP A 209 -28.29 -18.55 -10.76
CA ASP A 209 -29.35 -17.76 -11.41
C ASP A 209 -28.93 -16.29 -11.55
N TYR A 210 -28.24 -15.73 -10.56
CA TYR A 210 -27.60 -14.42 -10.67
C TYR A 210 -26.58 -14.37 -11.82
N VAL A 211 -25.69 -15.38 -11.91
CA VAL A 211 -24.74 -15.48 -13.04
C VAL A 211 -25.47 -15.60 -14.38
N LYS A 212 -26.58 -16.36 -14.47
CA LYS A 212 -27.40 -16.43 -15.69
C LYS A 212 -27.98 -15.08 -16.08
N ASP A 213 -28.52 -14.35 -15.13
CA ASP A 213 -29.14 -13.05 -15.36
C ASP A 213 -28.10 -12.04 -15.88
N LYS A 214 -26.94 -11.95 -15.21
CA LYS A 214 -25.86 -11.03 -15.59
C LYS A 214 -25.18 -11.37 -16.91
N SER A 215 -24.99 -12.67 -17.19
CA SER A 215 -24.28 -13.13 -18.38
C SER A 215 -25.18 -13.32 -19.60
N GLY A 216 -26.51 -13.43 -19.41
CA GLY A 216 -27.46 -13.80 -20.45
C GLY A 216 -27.45 -15.29 -20.85
N PHE A 217 -26.62 -16.12 -20.22
CA PHE A 217 -26.52 -17.55 -20.54
C PHE A 217 -27.60 -18.36 -19.81
N LYS A 218 -28.44 -19.06 -20.56
CA LYS A 218 -29.48 -19.94 -19.96
C LYS A 218 -28.92 -21.13 -19.18
N ASN A 219 -27.72 -21.60 -19.53
CA ASN A 219 -27.08 -22.75 -18.92
C ASN A 219 -25.63 -22.43 -18.54
N ILE A 220 -25.31 -22.52 -17.26
CA ILE A 220 -23.98 -22.18 -16.69
C ILE A 220 -23.09 -23.42 -16.51
N VAL A 221 -23.59 -24.61 -16.82
CA VAL A 221 -22.81 -25.85 -16.70
C VAL A 221 -21.63 -25.86 -17.67
N ASN A 222 -20.45 -26.27 -17.20
CA ASN A 222 -19.20 -26.31 -17.97
C ASN A 222 -18.85 -24.94 -18.59
N ALA A 223 -18.87 -23.88 -17.78
CA ALA A 223 -18.51 -22.52 -18.16
C ALA A 223 -17.16 -22.45 -18.91
N TYR A 224 -16.15 -23.25 -18.53
CA TYR A 224 -14.86 -23.29 -19.23
C TYR A 224 -14.95 -23.65 -20.73
N LYS A 225 -16.01 -24.35 -21.16
CA LYS A 225 -16.22 -24.70 -22.58
C LYS A 225 -16.94 -23.60 -23.37
N LYS A 226 -17.38 -22.54 -22.70
CA LYS A 226 -18.19 -21.46 -23.25
C LYS A 226 -17.39 -20.18 -23.13
N GLU A 227 -16.60 -19.88 -24.16
CA GLU A 227 -15.66 -18.76 -24.17
C GLU A 227 -16.28 -17.44 -23.70
N ASP A 228 -17.47 -17.09 -24.17
CA ASP A 228 -18.18 -15.88 -23.76
C ASP A 228 -18.56 -15.87 -22.26
N LEU A 229 -19.04 -17.00 -21.73
CA LEU A 229 -19.37 -17.11 -20.31
C LEU A 229 -18.11 -17.14 -19.44
N PHE A 230 -17.04 -17.79 -19.91
CA PHE A 230 -15.73 -17.74 -19.27
C PHE A 230 -15.21 -16.31 -19.20
N ASN A 231 -15.21 -15.59 -20.33
CA ASN A 231 -14.77 -14.20 -20.40
C ASN A 231 -15.62 -13.28 -19.51
N HIS A 232 -16.93 -13.52 -19.42
CA HIS A 232 -17.81 -12.80 -18.51
C HIS A 232 -17.45 -13.03 -17.04
N LEU A 233 -17.19 -14.28 -16.62
CA LEU A 233 -16.79 -14.60 -15.25
C LEU A 233 -15.37 -14.07 -14.91
N MET A 234 -14.50 -13.99 -15.92
CA MET A 234 -13.13 -13.47 -15.78
C MET A 234 -13.03 -11.95 -16.01
N ASP A 235 -14.15 -11.26 -16.19
CA ASP A 235 -14.21 -9.81 -16.29
C ASP A 235 -13.97 -9.18 -14.91
N LYS A 236 -12.79 -8.58 -14.75
CA LYS A 236 -12.31 -8.05 -13.47
C LYS A 236 -13.15 -6.90 -12.93
N ASP A 237 -13.80 -6.14 -13.81
CA ASP A 237 -14.66 -5.03 -13.41
C ASP A 237 -15.97 -5.53 -12.76
N SER A 238 -16.36 -6.78 -13.04
CA SER A 238 -17.54 -7.44 -12.47
C SER A 238 -17.28 -8.14 -11.13
N TRP A 239 -16.02 -8.38 -10.75
CA TRP A 239 -15.68 -9.23 -9.62
C TRP A 239 -16.19 -8.73 -8.27
N GLU A 240 -16.30 -7.42 -8.07
CA GLU A 240 -16.90 -6.86 -6.85
C GLU A 240 -18.39 -7.24 -6.72
N ASP A 241 -19.16 -7.18 -7.82
CA ASP A 241 -20.59 -7.53 -7.86
C ASP A 241 -20.79 -9.05 -7.76
N LEU A 242 -19.96 -9.83 -8.47
CA LEU A 242 -19.95 -11.29 -8.38
C LEU A 242 -19.61 -11.77 -6.96
N ALA A 243 -18.59 -11.19 -6.32
CA ALA A 243 -18.17 -11.55 -4.97
C ALA A 243 -19.23 -11.17 -3.92
N TYR A 244 -19.85 -10.00 -4.06
CA TYR A 244 -20.98 -9.59 -3.23
C TYR A 244 -22.13 -10.61 -3.30
N ASN A 245 -22.56 -10.97 -4.51
CA ASN A 245 -23.67 -11.91 -4.68
C ASN A 245 -23.31 -13.34 -4.27
N PHE A 246 -22.08 -13.78 -4.49
CA PHE A 246 -21.57 -15.05 -3.97
C PHE A 246 -21.67 -15.10 -2.45
N ALA A 247 -21.14 -14.08 -1.77
CA ALA A 247 -21.18 -13.98 -0.31
C ALA A 247 -22.62 -13.87 0.20
N LEU A 248 -23.46 -13.04 -0.41
CA LEU A 248 -24.86 -12.85 -0.01
C LEU A 248 -25.66 -14.16 -0.07
N CYS A 249 -25.44 -14.96 -1.12
CA CYS A 249 -26.12 -16.23 -1.34
C CYS A 249 -25.60 -17.37 -0.46
N THR A 250 -24.42 -17.22 0.14
CA THR A 250 -23.76 -18.30 0.91
C THR A 250 -23.61 -17.98 2.40
N ALA A 251 -23.82 -16.72 2.81
CA ALA A 251 -23.61 -16.25 4.18
C ALA A 251 -24.41 -17.01 5.23
N ASP A 252 -25.66 -17.38 4.94
CA ASP A 252 -26.52 -18.10 5.88
C ASP A 252 -26.03 -19.54 6.15
N LEU A 253 -25.12 -20.04 5.31
CA LEU A 253 -24.48 -21.35 5.47
C LEU A 253 -23.17 -21.30 6.26
N LEU A 254 -22.68 -20.10 6.59
CA LEU A 254 -21.46 -19.91 7.36
C LEU A 254 -21.71 -20.17 8.85
N ASP A 255 -20.86 -21.01 9.42
CA ASP A 255 -20.73 -21.15 10.87
C ASP A 255 -20.08 -19.88 11.46
N ASP A 256 -20.23 -19.68 12.77
CA ASP A 256 -19.73 -18.46 13.44
C ASP A 256 -18.20 -18.38 13.52
N VAL A 257 -17.51 -19.48 13.25
CA VAL A 257 -16.06 -19.58 13.17
C VAL A 257 -15.71 -20.22 11.83
N PRO A 258 -14.65 -19.76 11.14
CA PRO A 258 -14.18 -20.43 9.93
C PRO A 258 -13.91 -21.91 10.21
N PRO A 259 -14.38 -22.82 9.35
CA PRO A 259 -14.19 -24.24 9.56
C PRO A 259 -12.74 -24.64 9.24
N SER A 260 -12.34 -25.85 9.62
CA SER A 260 -10.96 -26.34 9.45
C SER A 260 -10.62 -26.74 8.01
N GLU A 261 -11.62 -26.87 7.14
CA GLU A 261 -11.44 -27.10 5.71
C GLU A 261 -10.50 -26.07 5.09
N ALA A 262 -9.46 -26.58 4.43
CA ALA A 262 -8.54 -25.76 3.68
C ALA A 262 -9.06 -25.53 2.26
N PHE A 263 -8.76 -24.36 1.71
CA PHE A 263 -8.93 -24.08 0.29
C PHE A 263 -7.70 -24.50 -0.50
N PHE A 264 -7.87 -24.62 -1.80
CA PHE A 264 -6.73 -24.93 -2.64
C PHE A 264 -5.74 -23.77 -2.56
N GLY A 265 -4.43 -24.02 -2.45
CA GLY A 265 -3.47 -22.92 -2.30
C GLY A 265 -3.44 -22.19 -0.95
N SER A 266 -4.09 -22.71 0.11
CA SER A 266 -4.04 -22.09 1.45
C SER A 266 -2.77 -22.47 2.24
N GLY A 267 -1.57 -22.07 1.77
CA GLY A 267 -0.29 -22.51 2.34
C GLY A 267 0.45 -21.52 3.26
N LEU A 268 0.33 -20.20 3.06
CA LEU A 268 1.16 -19.20 3.76
C LEU A 268 0.43 -17.87 4.08
N GLY A 269 -0.90 -17.89 4.02
CA GLY A 269 -1.75 -16.68 4.00
C GLY A 269 -1.73 -16.00 2.62
N ASN A 270 -2.84 -15.38 2.23
CA ASN A 270 -2.98 -14.76 0.92
C ASN A 270 -1.90 -13.66 0.74
N PRO A 271 -1.08 -13.72 -0.33
CA PRO A 271 -0.02 -12.75 -0.56
C PRO A 271 -0.59 -11.34 -0.78
N PHE A 272 -1.79 -11.21 -1.37
CA PHE A 272 -2.45 -9.94 -1.62
C PHE A 272 -2.93 -9.30 -0.32
N ASP A 273 -3.41 -10.07 0.66
CA ASP A 273 -3.69 -9.59 2.03
C ASP A 273 -2.43 -8.97 2.67
N LYS A 274 -1.26 -9.58 2.47
CA LYS A 274 0.00 -9.04 3.01
C LYS A 274 0.37 -7.73 2.33
N GLU A 275 0.21 -7.63 1.01
CA GLU A 275 0.47 -6.40 0.26
C GLU A 275 -0.51 -5.29 0.67
N LEU A 276 -1.80 -5.61 0.84
CA LEU A 276 -2.85 -4.68 1.27
C LEU A 276 -2.57 -4.08 2.66
N LYS A 277 -1.84 -4.80 3.52
CA LYS A 277 -1.41 -4.29 4.84
C LYS A 277 -0.24 -3.30 4.76
N THR A 278 0.46 -3.21 3.62
CA THR A 278 1.57 -2.26 3.43
C THR A 278 1.08 -0.88 3.00
N ASP A 279 1.79 0.19 3.37
CA ASP A 279 1.45 1.57 2.94
C ASP A 279 1.35 1.69 1.42
N LYS A 280 2.27 1.05 0.67
CA LYS A 280 2.25 1.06 -0.79
C LYS A 280 1.00 0.37 -1.37
N GLY A 281 0.57 -0.73 -0.77
CA GLY A 281 -0.65 -1.43 -1.16
C GLY A 281 -1.90 -0.58 -0.92
N LYS A 282 -2.02 -0.01 0.29
CA LYS A 282 -3.12 0.88 0.67
C LYS A 282 -3.21 2.11 -0.24
N GLU A 283 -2.08 2.77 -0.50
CA GLU A 283 -2.00 3.92 -1.40
C GLU A 283 -2.44 3.57 -2.82
N ARG A 284 -1.98 2.43 -3.35
CA ARG A 284 -2.34 1.96 -4.70
C ARG A 284 -3.83 1.65 -4.83
N VAL A 285 -4.41 0.98 -3.83
CA VAL A 285 -5.84 0.65 -3.78
C VAL A 285 -6.69 1.91 -3.68
N ALA A 286 -6.40 2.79 -2.72
CA ALA A 286 -7.14 4.03 -2.52
C ALA A 286 -7.15 4.89 -3.79
N PHE A 287 -5.99 5.02 -4.44
CA PHE A 287 -5.86 5.74 -5.70
C PHE A 287 -6.61 5.07 -6.87
N ALA A 288 -6.58 3.75 -6.97
CA ALA A 288 -7.30 3.02 -8.01
C ALA A 288 -8.82 3.16 -7.86
N ARG A 289 -9.36 3.03 -6.64
CA ARG A 289 -10.78 3.27 -6.35
C ARG A 289 -11.20 4.70 -6.67
N TYR A 290 -10.41 5.69 -6.25
CA TYR A 290 -10.63 7.09 -6.57
C TYR A 290 -10.69 7.34 -8.09
N LYS A 291 -9.71 6.81 -8.85
CA LYS A 291 -9.68 6.92 -10.31
C LYS A 291 -10.86 6.24 -10.99
N ALA A 292 -11.34 5.13 -10.45
CA ALA A 292 -12.52 4.42 -10.93
C ALA A 292 -13.84 5.10 -10.51
N GLY A 293 -13.80 6.21 -9.76
CA GLY A 293 -14.99 6.89 -9.24
C GLY A 293 -15.74 6.08 -8.18
N LYS A 294 -15.10 5.09 -7.55
CA LYS A 294 -15.67 4.27 -6.49
C LYS A 294 -15.55 4.97 -5.13
N SER A 295 -16.45 4.64 -4.20
CA SER A 295 -16.34 5.06 -2.80
C SER A 295 -15.22 4.33 -2.06
N PRO A 296 -14.80 4.76 -0.85
CA PRO A 296 -13.89 3.97 -0.03
C PRO A 296 -14.47 2.59 0.24
N GLY A 297 -13.61 1.59 0.40
CA GLY A 297 -14.01 0.23 0.73
C GLY A 297 -14.60 0.15 2.13
N VAL A 298 -15.63 -0.65 2.34
CA VAL A 298 -16.35 -0.73 3.63
C VAL A 298 -15.59 -1.49 4.72
N HIS A 299 -14.55 -2.23 4.33
CA HIS A 299 -13.75 -3.09 5.22
C HIS A 299 -12.53 -2.38 5.83
N THR A 300 -12.29 -1.12 5.46
CA THR A 300 -11.18 -0.32 5.98
C THR A 300 -11.70 1.02 6.47
N ASP A 301 -11.08 1.59 7.50
CA ASP A 301 -11.43 2.92 8.00
C ASP A 301 -11.32 3.99 6.90
N THR A 302 -12.33 4.86 6.82
CA THR A 302 -12.41 5.89 5.78
C THR A 302 -11.28 6.91 5.89
N LEU A 303 -10.86 7.28 7.11
CA LEU A 303 -9.76 8.24 7.30
C LEU A 303 -8.43 7.62 6.88
N GLU A 304 -8.20 6.34 7.15
CA GLU A 304 -7.03 5.61 6.69
C GLU A 304 -6.95 5.55 5.15
N GLN A 305 -8.07 5.31 4.49
CA GLN A 305 -8.15 5.31 3.03
C GLN A 305 -7.95 6.71 2.43
N LEU A 306 -8.46 7.76 3.10
CA LEU A 306 -8.22 9.15 2.70
C LEU A 306 -6.74 9.55 2.87
N ASP A 307 -6.09 9.21 3.98
CA ASP A 307 -4.63 9.39 4.20
C ASP A 307 -3.84 8.72 3.06
N SER A 308 -4.18 7.46 2.76
CA SER A 308 -3.55 6.69 1.68
C SER A 308 -3.77 7.33 0.31
N LEU A 309 -4.97 7.84 0.02
CA LEU A 309 -5.25 8.55 -1.22
C LEU A 309 -4.42 9.82 -1.35
N TYR A 310 -4.37 10.68 -0.32
CA TYR A 310 -3.63 11.94 -0.38
C TYR A 310 -2.11 11.71 -0.47
N ARG A 311 -1.58 10.67 0.16
CA ARG A 311 -0.18 10.23 -0.05
C ARG A 311 0.08 9.84 -1.50
N ALA A 312 -0.82 9.08 -2.11
CA ALA A 312 -0.71 8.70 -3.51
C ALA A 312 -0.79 9.91 -4.45
N LEU A 313 -1.80 10.77 -4.28
CA LEU A 313 -2.02 11.97 -5.11
C LEU A 313 -0.87 12.96 -5.07
N SER A 314 -0.18 13.06 -3.93
CA SER A 314 0.92 14.00 -3.72
C SER A 314 2.28 13.47 -4.21
N ARG A 315 2.39 12.20 -4.64
CA ARG A 315 3.64 11.66 -5.22
C ARG A 315 4.00 12.30 -6.56
N ASP A 316 2.97 12.75 -7.29
CA ASP A 316 3.05 13.33 -8.63
C ASP A 316 3.45 14.81 -8.63
N ILE A 317 3.45 15.46 -7.45
CA ILE A 317 3.94 16.83 -7.34
C ILE A 317 5.46 16.79 -7.58
N VAL A 318 5.88 17.33 -8.73
CA VAL A 318 7.30 17.36 -9.12
C VAL A 318 8.07 18.15 -8.07
N VAL A 319 9.05 17.49 -7.46
CA VAL A 319 9.95 18.13 -6.51
C VAL A 319 11.36 18.00 -7.00
N GLU A 320 12.02 19.13 -7.25
CA GLU A 320 13.45 19.15 -7.55
C GLU A 320 14.21 18.71 -6.29
N THR A 321 14.71 17.48 -6.30
CA THR A 321 15.52 16.98 -5.20
C THR A 321 16.97 17.42 -5.41
N THR A 322 17.40 18.48 -4.73
CA THR A 322 18.84 18.74 -4.58
C THR A 322 19.39 17.88 -3.45
N GLN A 323 20.02 16.75 -3.78
CA GLN A 323 20.81 16.03 -2.78
C GLN A 323 22.01 16.89 -2.40
N PHE A 324 22.05 17.36 -1.16
CA PHE A 324 23.17 18.13 -0.62
C PHE A 324 24.38 17.21 -0.52
N THR A 325 25.30 17.31 -1.47
CA THR A 325 26.55 16.54 -1.48
C THR A 325 27.72 17.49 -1.24
N LYS A 326 28.62 17.09 -0.34
CA LYS A 326 29.92 17.74 -0.15
C LYS A 326 30.97 16.70 -0.48
N ALA A 327 31.99 17.09 -1.24
CA ALA A 327 33.20 16.31 -1.35
C ALA A 327 34.14 16.81 -0.24
N GLU A 328 34.60 15.90 0.62
CA GLU A 328 35.83 16.15 1.37
C GLU A 328 36.93 15.25 0.82
N GLU A 329 38.14 15.78 0.90
CA GLU A 329 39.35 15.05 0.58
C GLU A 329 39.60 14.03 1.68
N PHE A 330 39.45 12.76 1.34
CA PHE A 330 39.75 11.68 2.26
C PHE A 330 41.14 11.14 1.94
N PRO A 331 42.09 11.10 2.90
CA PRO A 331 43.40 10.55 2.65
C PRO A 331 43.29 9.03 2.47
N ILE A 332 43.67 8.53 1.30
CA ILE A 332 43.62 7.09 0.99
C ILE A 332 44.86 6.39 1.55
N THR A 333 46.03 7.02 1.35
CA THR A 333 47.31 6.49 1.80
C THR A 333 48.36 7.60 1.78
N TYR A 334 49.35 7.49 2.66
CA TYR A 334 50.55 8.33 2.63
C TYR A 334 51.63 7.59 1.84
N TYR A 335 52.12 8.19 0.75
CA TYR A 335 53.15 7.56 -0.07
C TYR A 335 54.53 8.05 0.34
N SER A 336 55.40 7.12 0.71
CA SER A 336 56.71 7.34 1.34
C SER A 336 56.66 8.03 2.71
N GLN A 337 57.71 7.82 3.49
CA GLN A 337 57.89 8.46 4.80
C GLN A 337 59.25 9.13 4.77
N GLU A 338 59.27 10.42 5.07
CA GLU A 338 60.50 11.18 5.23
C GLU A 338 60.61 11.59 6.69
N LEU A 339 61.83 11.53 7.23
CA LEU A 339 62.11 12.04 8.56
C LEU A 339 62.63 13.46 8.40
N LEU A 340 62.00 14.41 9.10
CA LEU A 340 62.54 15.77 9.16
C LEU A 340 63.92 15.73 9.83
N GLU A 341 64.93 16.26 9.15
CA GLU A 341 66.31 16.29 9.67
C GLU A 341 66.46 17.30 10.82
N SER A 342 65.56 18.29 10.90
CA SER A 342 65.49 19.27 11.99
C SER A 342 64.07 19.36 12.55
N ASN A 343 63.98 19.50 13.88
CA ASN A 343 62.70 19.77 14.55
C ASN A 343 62.20 21.21 14.33
N ASP A 344 63.05 22.10 13.80
CA ASP A 344 62.66 23.48 13.50
C ASP A 344 61.70 23.56 12.29
N ASP A 345 61.75 22.58 11.38
CA ASP A 345 60.93 22.53 10.16
C ASP A 345 59.53 21.92 10.40
N VAL A 346 59.20 21.55 11.64
CA VAL A 346 57.95 20.88 12.00
C VAL A 346 56.75 21.79 11.80
N LEU A 347 56.89 23.08 12.14
CA LEU A 347 55.80 24.05 11.99
C LEU A 347 55.40 24.23 10.52
N ASP A 348 56.38 24.16 9.62
CA ASP A 348 56.17 24.31 8.17
C ASP A 348 55.62 23.04 7.50
N ASN A 349 55.52 21.92 8.24
CA ASN A 349 55.07 20.61 7.71
C ASN A 349 53.99 19.95 8.59
N LEU A 350 53.28 20.73 9.41
CA LEU A 350 52.25 20.27 10.34
C LEU A 350 51.11 19.48 9.66
N ASP A 351 50.73 19.89 8.45
CA ASP A 351 49.68 19.29 7.63
C ASP A 351 50.07 17.93 7.03
N ARG A 352 51.38 17.63 6.98
CA ARG A 352 51.96 16.40 6.41
C ARG A 352 52.47 15.45 7.49
N LEU A 353 52.29 15.79 8.76
CA LEU A 353 52.83 15.05 9.89
C LEU A 353 52.06 13.75 10.12
N ILE A 354 52.75 12.62 10.04
CA ILE A 354 52.14 11.28 10.17
C ILE A 354 52.57 10.55 11.45
N GLY A 355 53.61 11.03 12.16
CA GLY A 355 54.02 10.47 13.44
C GLY A 355 55.47 10.75 13.81
N LEU A 356 56.06 9.85 14.60
CA LEU A 356 57.45 9.91 15.07
C LEU A 356 58.26 8.73 14.51
N GLY A 357 59.56 8.93 14.33
CA GLY A 357 60.52 7.90 13.89
C GLY A 357 61.91 8.16 14.42
N ILE A 358 62.85 7.29 14.06
CA ILE A 358 64.27 7.40 14.44
C ILE A 358 65.07 7.63 13.16
N ASN A 359 65.87 8.69 13.12
CA ASN A 359 66.73 9.02 11.98
C ASN A 359 67.98 8.13 11.94
N ASP A 360 68.77 8.24 10.87
CA ASP A 360 69.99 7.44 10.69
C ASP A 360 71.08 7.73 11.75
N LYS A 361 70.91 8.79 12.56
CA LYS A 361 71.77 9.12 13.70
C LYS A 361 71.28 8.53 15.03
N GLY A 362 70.14 7.84 15.03
CA GLY A 362 69.53 7.25 16.22
C GLY A 362 68.69 8.23 17.05
N GLU A 363 68.38 9.41 16.52
CA GLU A 363 67.63 10.45 17.22
C GLU A 363 66.14 10.40 16.85
N LEU A 364 65.27 10.80 17.79
CA LEU A 364 63.84 10.92 17.55
C LEU A 364 63.56 12.10 16.62
N ALA A 365 62.87 11.84 15.51
CA ALA A 365 62.49 12.83 14.51
C ALA A 365 61.02 12.67 14.11
N PHE A 366 60.42 13.74 13.59
CA PHE A 366 59.06 13.70 13.07
C PHE A 366 59.02 13.06 11.67
N LYS A 367 58.06 12.17 11.46
CA LYS A 367 57.76 11.58 10.16
C LYS A 367 56.73 12.42 9.44
N ILE A 368 57.05 12.79 8.21
CA ILE A 368 56.13 13.45 7.29
C ILE A 368 55.83 12.56 6.10
N ALA A 369 54.65 12.74 5.51
CA ALA A 369 54.28 12.16 4.23
C ALA A 369 54.52 13.20 3.12
N PRO A 370 55.60 13.08 2.34
CA PRO A 370 55.89 14.09 1.32
C PRO A 370 54.88 14.06 0.17
N TYR A 371 54.11 12.97 0.02
CA TYR A 371 53.03 12.87 -0.95
C TYR A 371 51.76 12.36 -0.27
N ASP A 372 50.69 13.15 -0.38
CA ASP A 372 49.35 12.80 0.05
C ASP A 372 48.51 12.41 -1.17
N LEU A 373 48.00 11.17 -1.18
CA LEU A 373 46.99 10.78 -2.15
C LEU A 373 45.63 10.91 -1.47
N THR A 374 44.98 12.05 -1.69
CA THR A 374 43.58 12.24 -1.33
C THR A 374 42.69 11.80 -2.49
N MET A 375 41.50 11.26 -2.19
CA MET A 375 40.42 11.26 -3.17
C MET A 375 39.27 12.11 -2.67
N PRO A 376 38.61 12.86 -3.57
CA PRO A 376 37.33 13.45 -3.23
C PRO A 376 36.33 12.30 -3.03
N LEU A 377 35.92 12.06 -1.78
CA LEU A 377 34.77 11.20 -1.50
C LEU A 377 33.53 12.07 -1.43
N PRO A 378 32.63 12.04 -2.43
CA PRO A 378 31.36 12.71 -2.33
C PRO A 378 30.51 11.98 -1.29
N TYR A 379 30.11 12.69 -0.24
CA TYR A 379 29.15 12.18 0.73
C TYR A 379 27.97 13.14 0.86
N LYS A 380 26.83 12.60 1.29
CA LYS A 380 25.63 13.38 1.54
C LYS A 380 25.80 14.11 2.86
N VAL A 381 25.76 15.44 2.83
CA VAL A 381 25.74 16.24 4.05
C VAL A 381 24.29 16.48 4.43
N THR A 382 23.88 15.92 5.56
CA THR A 382 22.60 16.25 6.17
C THR A 382 22.86 17.26 7.29
N PRO A 383 22.34 18.50 7.20
CA PRO A 383 22.33 19.43 8.31
C PRO A 383 21.84 18.76 9.59
N ARG A 384 22.51 19.00 10.72
CA ARG A 384 22.11 18.45 12.03
C ARG A 384 20.96 19.22 12.68
N LYS A 385 20.64 20.42 12.18
CA LYS A 385 19.55 21.26 12.67
C LYS A 385 18.77 21.81 11.48
N PHE A 386 17.51 21.41 11.38
CA PHE A 386 16.56 22.06 10.50
C PHE A 386 15.66 22.97 11.34
N PRO A 387 15.17 24.10 10.81
CA PRO A 387 14.01 24.75 11.40
C PRO A 387 12.89 23.71 11.52
N ASP A 388 12.25 23.63 12.68
CA ASP A 388 11.07 22.79 12.84
C ASP A 388 10.05 23.23 11.76
N PHE A 389 9.65 22.30 10.89
CA PHE A 389 8.55 22.54 9.95
C PHE A 389 7.24 22.44 10.72
N LYS A 390 6.90 23.49 11.45
CA LYS A 390 5.77 23.46 12.36
C LYS A 390 4.79 24.52 11.95
N ILE A 391 3.56 24.05 11.70
CA ILE A 391 2.33 24.83 11.63
C ILE A 391 1.98 25.19 10.19
N ALA A 392 1.27 24.25 9.57
CA ALA A 392 0.24 24.59 8.63
C ALA A 392 -0.93 25.18 9.45
N LEU A 393 -1.07 26.51 9.39
CA LEU A 393 -2.27 27.20 9.88
C LEU A 393 -3.32 27.09 8.77
N LEU A 394 -4.26 26.16 8.93
CA LEU A 394 -5.21 25.77 7.91
C LEU A 394 -6.61 26.28 8.24
N ASP A 395 -7.17 27.07 7.33
CA ASP A 395 -8.55 27.50 7.38
C ASP A 395 -9.45 26.28 7.23
N MET A 396 -10.34 26.10 8.21
CA MET A 396 -11.33 25.03 8.25
C MET A 396 -12.75 25.58 8.23
N SER A 397 -12.94 26.83 7.80
CA SER A 397 -14.27 27.41 7.65
C SER A 397 -15.07 26.74 6.52
N SER A 398 -16.38 27.00 6.51
CA SER A 398 -17.30 26.36 5.56
C SER A 398 -17.01 26.73 4.09
N SER A 399 -16.40 27.89 3.81
CA SER A 399 -16.03 28.31 2.45
C SER A 399 -14.96 27.44 1.80
N MET A 400 -14.19 26.71 2.62
CA MET A 400 -13.20 25.73 2.15
C MET A 400 -13.83 24.48 1.51
N LEU A 401 -15.14 24.28 1.68
CA LEU A 401 -15.91 23.23 1.00
C LEU A 401 -16.29 23.60 -0.43
N GLU A 402 -16.18 24.87 -0.82
CA GLU A 402 -16.54 25.33 -2.16
C GLU A 402 -15.47 24.95 -3.19
N ASP A 403 -15.82 25.07 -4.47
CA ASP A 403 -14.83 25.03 -5.55
C ASP A 403 -13.92 26.28 -5.52
N PRO A 404 -12.82 26.31 -6.29
CA PRO A 404 -11.83 27.38 -6.17
C PRO A 404 -12.34 28.78 -6.57
N ASP A 405 -13.45 28.84 -7.33
CA ASP A 405 -14.12 30.07 -7.73
C ASP A 405 -15.24 30.48 -6.75
N GLY A 406 -15.43 29.73 -5.65
CA GLY A 406 -16.47 29.97 -4.64
C GLY A 406 -17.84 29.39 -5.00
N GLY A 407 -17.88 28.43 -5.93
CA GLY A 407 -19.08 27.74 -6.39
C GLY A 407 -19.31 26.38 -5.75
N SER A 408 -20.37 25.70 -6.18
CA SER A 408 -20.75 24.36 -5.72
C SER A 408 -20.20 23.22 -6.58
N ASN A 409 -19.38 23.51 -7.60
CA ASN A 409 -18.82 22.49 -8.49
C ASN A 409 -17.58 21.81 -7.89
N VAL A 410 -17.77 21.12 -6.77
CA VAL A 410 -16.72 20.48 -5.99
C VAL A 410 -16.25 19.15 -6.56
N GLY A 411 -16.78 18.76 -7.73
CA GLY A 411 -16.43 17.51 -8.40
C GLY A 411 -17.01 16.27 -7.72
N SER A 412 -16.32 15.13 -7.83
CA SER A 412 -16.80 13.85 -7.29
C SER A 412 -16.63 13.78 -5.78
N THR A 413 -17.71 13.45 -5.09
CA THR A 413 -17.75 13.22 -3.63
C THR A 413 -17.70 11.75 -3.23
N ASN A 414 -17.56 10.84 -4.21
CA ASN A 414 -17.65 9.40 -3.97
C ASN A 414 -16.57 8.92 -3.01
N PHE A 415 -15.32 9.36 -3.21
CA PHE A 415 -14.19 9.00 -2.36
C PHE A 415 -13.82 10.12 -1.37
N ILE A 416 -13.81 11.37 -1.84
CA ILE A 416 -13.46 12.55 -1.03
C ILE A 416 -14.77 13.23 -0.62
N PRO A 417 -15.19 13.19 0.65
CA PRO A 417 -16.51 13.68 1.06
C PRO A 417 -16.76 15.17 0.77
N GLU A 418 -15.70 15.98 0.69
CA GLU A 418 -15.76 17.40 0.34
C GLU A 418 -15.72 17.66 -1.17
N GLY A 419 -15.44 16.64 -1.98
CA GLY A 419 -15.29 16.77 -3.43
C GLY A 419 -13.84 16.96 -3.87
N ASN A 420 -13.47 16.34 -5.00
CA ASN A 420 -12.12 16.38 -5.57
C ASN A 420 -11.76 17.68 -6.33
N ASN A 421 -12.64 18.67 -6.31
CA ASN A 421 -12.40 20.02 -6.79
C ASN A 421 -12.69 21.07 -5.70
N SER A 422 -12.74 20.69 -4.41
CA SER A 422 -12.92 21.65 -3.32
C SER A 422 -11.61 22.37 -2.95
N LYS A 423 -11.69 23.58 -2.38
CA LYS A 423 -10.51 24.32 -1.90
C LYS A 423 -9.69 23.50 -0.89
N ILE A 424 -10.36 22.84 0.05
CA ILE A 424 -9.72 21.97 1.05
C ILE A 424 -8.99 20.78 0.41
N HIS A 425 -9.48 20.24 -0.70
CA HIS A 425 -8.79 19.17 -1.43
C HIS A 425 -7.39 19.62 -1.89
N TYR A 426 -7.29 20.80 -2.49
CA TYR A 426 -6.02 21.34 -2.97
C TYR A 426 -5.08 21.72 -1.83
N ALA A 427 -5.63 22.26 -0.73
CA ALA A 427 -4.86 22.54 0.49
C ALA A 427 -4.25 21.25 1.07
N ARG A 428 -5.04 20.19 1.23
CA ARG A 428 -4.56 18.87 1.70
C ARG A 428 -3.50 18.31 0.74
N LYS A 429 -3.72 18.35 -0.59
CA LYS A 429 -2.70 17.94 -1.58
C LYS A 429 -1.38 18.69 -1.39
N GLY A 430 -1.43 20.00 -1.12
CA GLY A 430 -0.25 20.82 -0.86
C GLY A 430 0.49 20.39 0.40
N ILE A 431 -0.21 20.17 1.51
CA ILE A 431 0.40 19.73 2.77
C ILE A 431 1.03 18.33 2.63
N TYR A 432 0.32 17.36 2.07
CA TYR A 432 0.88 16.02 1.80
C TYR A 432 2.05 16.08 0.80
N GLY A 433 2.01 17.01 -0.16
CA GLY A 433 3.12 17.29 -1.07
C GLY A 433 4.38 17.77 -0.33
N ILE A 434 4.21 18.63 0.67
CA ILE A 434 5.30 19.09 1.51
C ILE A 434 5.86 17.94 2.35
N ASP A 435 5.01 17.13 2.98
CA ASP A 435 5.44 15.96 3.75
C ASP A 435 6.24 14.98 2.89
N ASN A 436 5.79 14.75 1.65
CA ASN A 436 6.51 13.93 0.68
C ASN A 436 7.88 14.53 0.29
N PHE A 437 7.97 15.84 0.09
CA PHE A 437 9.24 16.52 -0.14
C PHE A 437 10.20 16.31 1.04
N LEU A 438 9.75 16.62 2.26
CA LEU A 438 10.55 16.53 3.47
C LEU A 438 11.02 15.09 3.72
N ARG A 439 10.15 14.10 3.45
CA ARG A 439 10.50 12.67 3.52
C ARG A 439 11.55 12.28 2.49
N ARG A 440 11.40 12.71 1.23
CA ARG A 440 12.37 12.44 0.15
C ARG A 440 13.74 13.07 0.41
N GLN A 441 13.78 14.21 1.10
CA GLN A 441 15.01 14.86 1.54
C GLN A 441 15.59 14.29 2.85
N GLN A 442 14.92 13.31 3.46
CA GLN A 442 15.27 12.79 4.79
C GLN A 442 15.29 13.87 5.89
N ILE A 443 14.53 14.96 5.71
CA ILE A 443 14.38 16.03 6.69
C ILE A 443 13.33 15.65 7.73
N LEU A 444 12.23 15.02 7.29
CA LEU A 444 11.05 14.71 8.11
C LEU A 444 11.37 14.04 9.47
N PRO A 445 12.32 13.08 9.58
CA PRO A 445 12.64 12.46 10.87
C PRO A 445 13.34 13.38 11.88
N TYR A 446 13.80 14.56 11.47
CA TYR A 446 14.56 15.52 12.29
C TYR A 446 13.76 16.79 12.60
N ILE A 447 12.51 16.85 12.17
CA ILE A 447 11.60 17.96 12.42
C ILE A 447 10.33 17.40 13.05
N ASP A 448 9.81 18.14 14.02
CA ASP A 448 8.45 17.92 14.47
C ASP A 448 7.50 18.74 13.59
N SER A 449 6.28 18.25 13.39
CA SER A 449 5.22 18.95 12.66
C SER A 449 4.05 19.30 13.58
N ASN A 450 3.24 20.27 13.17
CA ASN A 450 2.01 20.64 13.86
C ASN A 450 1.02 21.15 12.81
N ILE A 451 -0.26 20.82 12.98
CA ILE A 451 -1.36 21.38 12.21
C ILE A 451 -2.22 22.17 13.17
N ILE A 452 -2.42 23.44 12.83
CA ILE A 452 -3.33 24.31 13.55
C ILE A 452 -4.50 24.59 12.62
N LEU A 453 -5.64 24.04 12.98
CA LEU A 453 -6.91 24.29 12.32
C LEU A 453 -7.52 25.52 12.93
N PHE A 454 -8.07 26.41 12.11
CA PHE A 454 -8.85 27.54 12.61
C PHE A 454 -10.19 27.63 11.91
N SER A 455 -11.26 27.70 12.71
CA SER A 455 -12.59 28.05 12.26
C SER A 455 -13.36 28.81 13.36
N ASP A 456 -14.43 28.26 13.93
CA ASP A 456 -15.09 28.81 15.13
C ASP A 456 -14.18 28.68 16.36
N ASP A 457 -13.30 27.69 16.35
CA ASP A 457 -12.26 27.46 17.34
C ASP A 457 -10.91 27.20 16.67
N THR A 458 -9.82 27.50 17.38
CA THR A 458 -8.46 27.16 16.92
C THR A 458 -7.97 25.92 17.65
N ARG A 459 -7.64 24.88 16.90
CA ARG A 459 -7.26 23.56 17.42
C ARG A 459 -5.93 23.12 16.84
N ALA A 460 -4.96 22.82 17.70
CA ALA A 460 -3.64 22.32 17.30
C ALA A 460 -3.52 20.80 17.48
N SER A 461 -2.69 20.14 16.68
CA SER A 461 -2.26 18.75 16.94
C SER A 461 -1.22 18.65 18.06
N GLY A 462 -0.64 19.79 18.43
CA GLY A 462 0.60 19.82 19.18
C GLY A 462 1.78 19.42 18.30
N LEU A 463 2.98 19.58 18.87
CA LEU A 463 4.23 19.20 18.23
C LEU A 463 4.33 17.67 18.19
N THR A 464 4.22 17.08 17.01
CA THR A 464 4.14 15.62 16.84
C THR A 464 4.74 15.18 15.51
N ASP A 465 4.94 13.87 15.36
CA ASP A 465 5.24 13.26 14.07
C ASP A 465 4.01 13.34 13.15
N THR A 466 4.23 13.64 11.88
CA THR A 466 3.22 13.56 10.80
C THR A 466 2.55 12.20 10.69
N GLU A 467 3.20 11.13 11.16
CA GLU A 467 2.60 9.79 11.21
C GLU A 467 1.67 9.55 12.41
N SER A 468 1.61 10.49 13.36
CA SER A 468 0.72 10.37 14.52
C SER A 468 -0.76 10.40 14.11
N LYS A 469 -1.57 9.59 14.80
CA LYS A 469 -3.02 9.51 14.54
C LYS A 469 -3.72 10.87 14.68
N ASP A 470 -3.27 11.71 15.62
CA ASP A 470 -3.88 13.02 15.86
C ASP A 470 -3.62 14.00 14.71
N TYR A 471 -2.38 14.03 14.21
CA TYR A 471 -2.01 14.82 13.01
C TYR A 471 -2.87 14.43 11.81
N LYS A 472 -2.94 13.12 11.51
CA LYS A 472 -3.73 12.59 10.38
C LYS A 472 -5.23 12.84 10.53
N LYS A 473 -5.76 12.73 11.75
CA LYS A 473 -7.16 13.02 12.01
C LYS A 473 -7.49 14.49 11.77
N LYS A 474 -6.61 15.41 12.23
CA LYS A 474 -6.81 16.86 12.08
C LYS A 474 -6.70 17.32 10.63
N ILE A 475 -5.70 16.87 9.87
CA ILE A 475 -5.55 17.26 8.47
C ILE A 475 -6.73 16.81 7.58
N LEU A 476 -7.32 15.68 7.92
CA LEU A 476 -8.46 15.08 7.21
C LEU A 476 -9.81 15.45 7.84
N GLU A 477 -9.83 16.34 8.83
CA GLU A 477 -11.07 16.80 9.43
C GLU A 477 -11.89 17.59 8.41
N ARG A 478 -13.22 17.43 8.42
CA ARG A 478 -14.10 18.15 7.51
C ARG A 478 -14.20 19.63 7.92
N PRO A 479 -14.05 20.60 7.00
CA PRO A 479 -14.28 22.00 7.29
C PRO A 479 -15.71 22.31 7.77
N SER A 480 -15.83 23.23 8.72
CA SER A 480 -17.08 23.76 9.27
C SER A 480 -16.84 25.06 10.05
N GLY A 481 -17.87 25.90 10.15
CA GLY A 481 -17.85 27.12 10.97
C GLY A 481 -17.43 28.38 10.21
N TRP A 482 -17.18 29.45 10.97
CA TRP A 482 -16.66 30.73 10.54
C TRP A 482 -15.13 30.74 10.51
N THR A 483 -14.52 31.87 10.14
CA THR A 483 -13.06 32.03 10.04
C THR A 483 -12.56 32.90 11.21
N GLU A 484 -12.34 32.32 12.39
CA GLU A 484 -11.83 33.03 13.58
C GLU A 484 -10.49 32.47 14.05
N LEU A 485 -9.65 33.32 14.63
CA LEU A 485 -8.34 32.94 15.18
C LEU A 485 -8.30 33.14 16.69
N ASP A 486 -7.92 32.11 17.43
CA ASP A 486 -7.56 32.21 18.85
C ASP A 486 -6.03 32.35 18.98
N ILE A 487 -5.59 33.59 19.23
CA ILE A 487 -4.18 33.93 19.42
C ILE A 487 -3.57 33.18 20.60
N SER A 488 -4.33 32.90 21.65
CA SER A 488 -3.80 32.22 22.84
C SER A 488 -3.37 30.79 22.56
N VAL A 489 -4.02 30.13 21.59
CA VAL A 489 -3.62 28.81 21.09
C VAL A 489 -2.37 28.95 20.22
N LEU A 490 -2.36 29.92 19.30
CA LEU A 490 -1.21 30.16 18.43
C LEU A 490 0.06 30.47 19.24
N GLU A 491 0.01 31.38 20.22
CA GLU A 491 1.16 31.75 21.06
C GLU A 491 1.77 30.54 21.81
N LYS A 492 0.96 29.55 22.20
CA LYS A 492 1.45 28.33 22.86
C LYS A 492 2.20 27.40 21.89
N GLU A 493 1.76 27.38 20.64
CA GLU A 493 2.27 26.46 19.63
C GLU A 493 3.45 27.06 18.84
N ILE A 494 3.51 28.39 18.70
CA ILE A 494 4.55 29.10 17.96
C ILE A 494 5.85 29.21 18.77
N LYS A 495 6.94 28.63 18.24
CA LYS A 495 8.28 28.73 18.82
C LYS A 495 9.21 29.60 17.96
N LYS A 496 10.18 30.27 18.61
CA LYS A 496 11.28 30.99 17.95
C LYS A 496 12.16 29.95 17.23
N ASN A 497 12.28 30.06 15.90
CA ASN A 497 12.98 29.17 14.94
C ASN A 497 12.12 28.16 14.15
N SER A 498 10.79 28.28 14.14
CA SER A 498 9.94 27.48 13.25
C SER A 498 9.67 28.18 11.91
N PHE A 499 9.36 27.40 10.88
CA PHE A 499 8.86 27.90 9.60
C PHE A 499 7.35 27.68 9.48
N PHE A 500 6.61 28.75 9.22
CA PHE A 500 5.16 28.79 9.23
C PHE A 500 4.56 28.94 7.85
N VAL A 501 3.55 28.13 7.59
CA VAL A 501 2.74 28.23 6.38
C VAL A 501 1.30 28.42 6.81
N SER A 502 0.66 29.51 6.41
CA SER A 502 -0.78 29.68 6.59
C SER A 502 -1.50 29.58 5.24
N LEU A 503 -2.73 29.08 5.27
CA LEU A 503 -3.58 28.92 4.11
C LEU A 503 -5.02 29.30 4.48
N SER A 504 -5.61 30.22 3.73
CA SER A 504 -7.00 30.66 3.89
C SER A 504 -7.58 31.09 2.56
N ASP A 505 -8.89 31.02 2.42
CA ASP A 505 -9.65 31.57 1.29
C ASP A 505 -10.42 32.85 1.64
N GLY A 506 -10.47 33.23 2.92
CA GLY A 506 -11.40 34.22 3.44
C GLY A 506 -10.79 35.25 4.38
N GLU A 507 -11.63 36.21 4.79
CA GLU A 507 -11.29 37.19 5.81
C GLU A 507 -11.40 36.55 7.21
N VAL A 508 -10.46 36.85 8.10
CA VAL A 508 -10.58 36.44 9.51
C VAL A 508 -11.58 37.35 10.21
N GLY A 509 -12.71 36.81 10.65
CA GLY A 509 -13.85 37.55 11.23
C GLY A 509 -13.47 38.39 12.45
N ASN A 510 -12.58 37.88 13.30
CA ASN A 510 -12.08 38.59 14.48
C ASN A 510 -10.77 39.36 14.26
N TRP A 511 -10.32 39.55 13.01
CA TRP A 511 -8.98 40.08 12.66
C TRP A 511 -8.62 41.37 13.39
N ASN A 512 -9.52 42.35 13.42
CA ASN A 512 -9.26 43.64 14.06
C ASN A 512 -8.94 43.51 15.55
N GLY A 513 -9.53 42.52 16.23
CA GLY A 513 -9.28 42.26 17.65
C GLY A 513 -7.95 41.55 17.90
N VAL A 514 -7.47 40.75 16.93
CA VAL A 514 -6.31 39.88 17.10
C VAL A 514 -5.05 40.33 16.35
N LYS A 515 -5.18 41.30 15.43
CA LYS A 515 -4.14 41.79 14.52
C LYS A 515 -2.83 42.17 15.22
N SER A 516 -2.93 42.94 16.30
CA SER A 516 -1.76 43.46 17.02
C SER A 516 -0.94 42.32 17.64
N ASP A 517 -1.62 41.36 18.25
CA ASP A 517 -0.98 40.24 18.93
C ASP A 517 -0.45 39.21 17.92
N PHE A 518 -1.19 38.98 16.83
CA PHE A 518 -0.70 38.17 15.71
C PHE A 518 0.59 38.75 15.11
N HIS A 519 0.65 40.07 14.89
CA HIS A 519 1.86 40.72 14.35
C HIS A 519 3.07 40.54 15.27
N LYS A 520 2.89 40.75 16.59
CA LYS A 520 3.98 40.53 17.58
C LYS A 520 4.44 39.07 17.57
N MET A 521 3.51 38.13 17.44
CA MET A 521 3.78 36.70 17.47
C MET A 521 4.62 36.24 16.25
N ILE A 522 4.30 36.71 15.05
CA ILE A 522 5.05 36.34 13.85
C ILE A 522 6.37 37.13 13.70
N GLN A 523 6.57 38.18 14.51
CA GLN A 523 7.79 38.99 14.44
C GLN A 523 9.03 38.18 14.83
N GLY A 524 9.95 38.00 13.88
CA GLY A 524 11.17 37.20 14.06
C GLY A 524 11.01 35.72 13.72
N THR A 525 9.87 35.34 13.15
CA THR A 525 9.56 33.98 12.70
C THR A 525 9.54 33.95 11.17
N ASP A 526 10.01 32.85 10.56
CA ASP A 526 9.90 32.68 9.11
C ASP A 526 8.44 32.31 8.77
N TYR A 527 7.69 33.20 8.14
CA TYR A 527 6.25 33.04 7.89
C TYR A 527 5.90 33.33 6.42
N VAL A 528 5.03 32.49 5.85
CA VAL A 528 4.44 32.67 4.51
C VAL A 528 2.95 32.41 4.55
N HIS A 529 2.20 33.14 3.73
CA HIS A 529 0.75 32.96 3.58
C HIS A 529 0.37 32.63 2.14
N PHE A 530 -0.51 31.64 1.99
CA PHE A 530 -1.19 31.30 0.75
C PHE A 530 -2.65 31.77 0.85
N GLN A 531 -2.99 32.77 0.04
CA GLN A 531 -4.35 33.28 -0.07
C GLN A 531 -5.02 32.63 -1.26
N MET A 532 -6.05 31.82 -1.02
CA MET A 532 -6.94 31.35 -2.06
C MET A 532 -7.92 32.48 -2.43
N GLY A 533 -8.07 32.74 -3.72
CA GLY A 533 -8.92 33.82 -4.21
C GLY A 533 -8.25 35.20 -4.14
N GLY A 534 -9.06 36.21 -3.84
CA GLY A 534 -8.69 37.62 -3.95
C GLY A 534 -7.96 38.18 -2.73
N LYS A 535 -7.44 39.40 -2.91
CA LYS A 535 -6.82 40.17 -1.84
C LYS A 535 -7.85 40.69 -0.83
N ASN A 536 -7.65 40.36 0.44
CA ASN A 536 -8.50 40.74 1.58
C ASN A 536 -7.71 41.61 2.60
N THR A 537 -8.30 41.96 3.75
CA THR A 537 -7.62 42.82 4.75
C THR A 537 -6.49 42.07 5.44
N PHE A 538 -6.70 40.79 5.77
CA PHE A 538 -5.67 39.94 6.39
C PHE A 538 -4.39 39.89 5.53
N SER A 539 -4.52 39.52 4.26
CA SER A 539 -3.40 39.46 3.31
C SER A 539 -2.74 40.83 3.06
N LYS A 540 -3.52 41.92 2.97
CA LYS A 540 -2.96 43.29 2.86
C LYS A 540 -2.08 43.65 4.06
N ASP A 541 -2.53 43.30 5.27
CA ASP A 541 -1.79 43.59 6.49
C ASP A 541 -0.51 42.76 6.55
N LEU A 542 -0.56 41.48 6.22
CA LEU A 542 0.62 40.61 6.11
C LEU A 542 1.67 41.19 5.15
N GLU A 543 1.27 41.58 3.94
CA GLU A 543 2.19 42.21 2.97
C GLU A 543 2.78 43.52 3.53
N SER A 544 1.98 44.33 4.24
CA SER A 544 2.47 45.57 4.85
C SER A 544 3.52 45.33 5.93
N TRP A 545 3.54 44.14 6.54
CA TRP A 545 4.54 43.69 7.50
C TRP A 545 5.75 43.01 6.84
N GLY A 546 5.79 42.96 5.51
CA GLY A 546 6.87 42.31 4.74
C GLY A 546 6.75 40.79 4.69
N VAL A 547 5.60 40.22 5.05
CA VAL A 547 5.33 38.79 4.89
C VAL A 547 5.07 38.48 3.41
N PRO A 548 5.70 37.44 2.83
CA PRO A 548 5.34 36.95 1.52
C PRO A 548 3.91 36.38 1.49
N VAL A 549 3.07 36.94 0.62
CA VAL A 549 1.72 36.42 0.34
C VAL A 549 1.67 35.91 -1.09
N PHE A 550 1.17 34.70 -1.26
CA PHE A 550 0.99 34.06 -2.56
C PHE A 550 -0.50 33.91 -2.85
N TYR A 551 -0.98 34.61 -3.88
CA TYR A 551 -2.36 34.52 -4.35
C TYR A 551 -2.51 33.35 -5.32
N VAL A 552 -3.51 32.53 -5.09
CA VAL A 552 -3.75 31.29 -5.84
C VAL A 552 -5.23 31.17 -6.13
N ARG A 553 -5.56 30.76 -7.36
CA ARG A 553 -6.95 30.52 -7.75
C ARG A 553 -7.47 29.16 -7.30
N GLY A 554 -6.64 28.38 -6.60
CA GLY A 554 -7.03 27.16 -5.91
C GLY A 554 -7.13 25.90 -6.78
N ASP A 555 -6.46 25.85 -7.93
CA ASP A 555 -6.28 24.62 -8.71
C ASP A 555 -5.00 23.87 -8.30
N ASP A 556 -4.53 22.95 -9.15
CA ASP A 556 -3.28 22.19 -8.96
C ASP A 556 -2.05 23.07 -8.72
N ASP A 557 -2.08 24.35 -9.10
CA ASP A 557 -0.98 25.28 -8.88
C ASP A 557 -0.75 25.56 -7.39
N LEU A 558 -1.78 25.51 -6.53
CA LEU A 558 -1.62 25.70 -5.08
C LEU A 558 -0.67 24.65 -4.51
N SER A 559 -0.93 23.37 -4.79
CA SER A 559 -0.13 22.27 -4.25
C SER A 559 1.34 22.34 -4.71
N LYS A 560 1.57 22.65 -5.99
CA LYS A 560 2.91 22.81 -6.57
C LYS A 560 3.61 24.04 -6.00
N LEU A 561 2.90 25.16 -5.84
CA LEU A 561 3.45 26.39 -5.31
C LEU A 561 3.86 26.24 -3.84
N MET A 562 3.01 25.61 -3.03
CA MET A 562 3.32 25.29 -1.63
C MET A 562 4.62 24.49 -1.53
N VAL A 563 4.74 23.39 -2.28
CA VAL A 563 5.96 22.58 -2.30
C VAL A 563 7.16 23.37 -2.81
N LYS A 564 7.01 24.20 -3.85
CA LYS A 564 8.08 25.04 -4.40
C LYS A 564 8.59 26.07 -3.39
N VAL A 565 7.69 26.72 -2.66
CA VAL A 565 8.06 27.73 -1.65
C VAL A 565 8.79 27.06 -0.49
N VAL A 566 8.24 25.96 0.05
CA VAL A 566 8.86 25.22 1.16
C VAL A 566 10.22 24.66 0.75
N SER A 567 10.32 24.04 -0.42
CA SER A 567 11.60 23.51 -0.92
C SER A 567 12.65 24.60 -1.12
N SER A 568 12.27 25.77 -1.66
CA SER A 568 13.16 26.92 -1.80
C SER A 568 13.65 27.45 -0.45
N TYR A 569 12.78 27.49 0.56
CA TYR A 569 13.14 27.88 1.92
C TYR A 569 14.19 26.94 2.52
N TYR A 570 13.94 25.64 2.51
CA TYR A 570 14.87 24.64 3.07
C TYR A 570 16.19 24.59 2.32
N LYS A 571 16.18 24.75 1.00
CA LYS A 571 17.39 24.86 0.18
C LYS A 571 18.25 26.04 0.61
N LYS A 572 17.66 27.23 0.71
CA LYS A 572 18.39 28.45 1.11
C LYS A 572 18.97 28.37 2.52
N LYS A 573 18.22 27.83 3.49
CA LYS A 573 18.70 27.63 4.87
C LYS A 573 19.86 26.64 4.90
N THR A 574 19.73 25.52 4.20
CA THR A 574 20.77 24.48 4.11
C THR A 574 22.06 25.04 3.47
N GLU A 575 21.96 25.74 2.34
CA GLU A 575 23.11 26.39 1.70
C GLU A 575 23.77 27.43 2.63
N GLY A 576 22.98 28.18 3.39
CA GLY A 576 23.48 29.14 4.38
C GLY A 576 24.24 28.47 5.53
N GLU A 577 23.76 27.33 6.04
CA GLU A 577 24.45 26.57 7.09
C GLU A 577 25.73 25.91 6.57
N LEU A 578 25.71 25.34 5.37
CA LEU A 578 26.89 24.75 4.74
C LEU A 578 28.02 25.78 4.55
N LYS A 579 27.67 27.01 4.17
CA LYS A 579 28.64 28.12 4.08
C LYS A 579 29.21 28.52 5.44
N LYS A 580 28.41 28.50 6.51
CA LYS A 580 28.88 28.82 7.88
C LYS A 580 29.76 27.72 8.49
N ASN A 581 29.50 26.46 8.14
CA ASN A 581 30.24 25.30 8.63
C ASN A 581 31.39 24.87 7.69
N THR A 582 31.72 25.68 6.68
CA THR A 582 32.99 25.52 5.98
C THR A 582 34.06 26.06 6.94
N PRO A 583 34.95 25.23 7.50
CA PRO A 583 36.00 25.74 8.35
C PRO A 583 36.80 26.74 7.51
N THR A 584 36.78 28.01 7.92
CA THR A 584 37.86 28.94 7.58
C THR A 584 39.12 28.18 7.94
N ARG A 585 39.92 27.79 6.94
CA ARG A 585 41.19 27.09 7.17
C ARG A 585 41.88 27.83 8.31
N PHE A 586 41.99 27.18 9.47
CA PHE A 586 42.86 27.68 10.52
C PHE A 586 44.25 27.59 9.91
N PHE A 587 44.79 28.77 9.61
CA PHE A 587 46.09 28.98 8.99
C PHE A 587 47.20 28.42 9.86
#